data_AF-A0A810NUW0-F1
#
_entry.id   AF-A0A810NUW0-F1
#
_cell.length_a   1.000
_cell.length_b   1.000
_cell.length_c   1.000
_cell.angle_alpha   90.00
_cell.angle_beta   90.00
_cell.angle_gamma   90.00
#
_symmetry.space_group_name_H-M   'P 1'
#
loop_
_entity.id
_entity.type
_entity.pdbx_description
1 polymer ?
#
loop_
_entity_poly.entity_id
_entity_poly.type
_entity_poly.pdbx_seq_one_letter_code
_entity_poly.pdbx_strand_id
1 'polypeptide(L)'
;MGEAADRLAVSIDRSVGWHRLPTALGLAVLAGIRGVLRRRNLHDTSHFPACDLPPLEPPDEVHRIARTADGSYNDLDQPRMGMAGSRFGRNLPHEATFPETAPMIFTPNPRVISQELLRRREFVPATSVNNLVGAWLQFMIRDWFSHGRGVLDDPWIIEVAADDPWPGQRPLTVPRVAADPTRPAGSDDLPPTFVNHHSHWWDASQLYGSSRAEQLHLRTMSEGKLKVPVNGRHTAADGTDPATVPGFWLGLAMMHHLFILEHNAICDRLRTVHPDLSDEQLFQRARLVNAALIAKIHTVEWTPAVVSHPTTVIGLRANWYGIEGETAQRMFGRISDSEIVSGIVGGKQDHFGVPFALTEEFVAVYRMHPLIADDWEFRSVNDDALLQEATFPQLAGPHTYDVLGKHTLADLFYSFGISHPGLVSLHNFPRFLQEFERPDGQLTDLAATDILRTRELGVPRYNEFRRMLHLPPAKDFTSLTDNPAWAVELRRVYGGDIEKVDLMVGMYAEPKPAGFAFSDTAFRVFILMASRRLNSDRFLTDDFTPQVYTQAGLDWIKNNTMLTVLGRHLPELIPATSDVDNAFAPWTRTTGEHAR
;
A
#
# COMPACT_ATOMS: atom_id res chain seq x y z
N MET A 1 -22.50 4.99 14.66
CA MET A 1 -22.91 5.86 15.80
C MET A 1 -23.67 7.07 15.24
N GLY A 2 -24.44 7.77 16.06
CA GLY A 2 -25.13 8.99 15.62
C GLY A 2 -24.17 10.17 15.42
N GLU A 3 -24.52 11.13 14.56
CA GLU A 3 -23.64 12.25 14.18
C GLU A 3 -23.13 13.08 15.38
N ALA A 4 -23.95 13.23 16.43
CA ALA A 4 -23.55 13.93 17.65
C ALA A 4 -22.40 13.21 18.40
N ALA A 5 -22.46 11.88 18.49
CA ALA A 5 -21.41 11.08 19.13
C ALA A 5 -20.10 11.13 18.33
N ASP A 6 -20.18 11.11 17.01
CA ASP A 6 -19.02 11.20 16.13
C ASP A 6 -18.33 12.58 16.24
N ARG A 7 -19.11 13.66 16.33
CA ARG A 7 -18.57 15.01 16.59
C ARG A 7 -17.92 15.12 17.96
N LEU A 8 -18.51 14.50 19.00
CA LEU A 8 -17.92 14.43 20.32
C LEU A 8 -16.58 13.68 20.29
N ALA A 9 -16.50 12.55 19.58
CA ALA A 9 -15.27 11.79 19.41
C ALA A 9 -14.14 12.64 18.79
N VAL A 10 -14.43 13.37 17.71
CA VAL A 10 -13.46 14.30 17.09
C VAL A 10 -13.04 15.41 18.04
N SER A 11 -13.96 15.94 18.86
CA SER A 11 -13.63 16.96 19.88
C SER A 11 -12.72 16.41 20.97
N ILE A 12 -12.97 15.18 21.45
CA ILE A 12 -12.12 14.51 22.43
C ILE A 12 -10.72 14.27 21.85
N ASP A 13 -10.67 13.76 20.62
CA ASP A 13 -9.42 13.51 19.92
C ASP A 13 -8.57 14.78 19.73
N ARG A 14 -9.20 15.89 19.32
CA ARG A 14 -8.51 17.19 19.21
C ARG A 14 -7.93 17.70 20.52
N SER A 15 -8.55 17.35 21.65
CA SER A 15 -8.19 17.88 22.97
C SER A 15 -7.17 17.01 23.69
N VAL A 16 -7.36 15.69 23.65
CA VAL A 16 -6.57 14.71 24.42
C VAL A 16 -5.74 13.80 23.51
N GLY A 17 -6.24 13.48 22.32
CA GLY A 17 -5.67 12.49 21.40
C GLY A 17 -6.16 11.07 21.75
N TRP A 18 -6.71 10.36 20.75
CA TRP A 18 -7.23 9.00 20.93
C TRP A 18 -6.20 8.03 21.53
N HIS A 19 -4.93 8.19 21.17
CA HIS A 19 -3.82 7.32 21.57
C HIS A 19 -3.39 7.50 23.05
N ARG A 20 -3.88 8.55 23.72
CA ARG A 20 -3.59 8.79 25.15
C ARG A 20 -4.70 8.30 26.07
N LEU A 21 -5.81 7.84 25.49
CA LEU A 21 -6.97 7.36 26.25
C LEU A 21 -6.80 5.88 26.63
N PRO A 22 -7.47 5.42 27.69
CA PRO A 22 -7.67 3.99 27.93
C PRO A 22 -8.25 3.32 26.69
N THR A 23 -7.79 2.10 26.39
CA THR A 23 -8.07 1.40 25.12
C THR A 23 -9.53 1.39 24.70
N ALA A 24 -10.48 1.13 25.61
CA ALA A 24 -11.90 1.12 25.29
C ALA A 24 -12.43 2.49 24.83
N LEU A 25 -11.97 3.58 25.47
CA LEU A 25 -12.32 4.94 25.07
C LEU A 25 -11.62 5.33 23.76
N GLY A 26 -10.36 4.93 23.60
CA GLY A 26 -9.63 5.09 22.33
C GLY A 26 -10.36 4.45 21.15
N LEU A 27 -10.88 3.22 21.32
CA LEU A 27 -11.66 2.52 20.30
C LEU A 27 -12.96 3.26 19.95
N ALA A 28 -13.69 3.75 20.96
CA ALA A 28 -14.91 4.54 20.74
C ALA A 28 -14.60 5.84 19.98
N VAL A 29 -13.50 6.50 20.31
CA VAL A 29 -13.05 7.71 19.63
C VAL A 29 -12.65 7.42 18.18
N LEU A 30 -11.89 6.35 17.91
CA LEU A 30 -11.53 5.94 16.54
C LEU A 30 -12.76 5.59 15.70
N ALA A 31 -13.75 4.90 16.28
CA ALA A 31 -15.01 4.62 15.60
C ALA A 31 -15.76 5.91 15.23
N GLY A 32 -15.76 6.91 16.10
CA GLY A 32 -16.39 8.21 15.84
C GLY A 32 -15.64 9.03 14.79
N ILE A 33 -14.30 9.04 14.83
CA ILE A 33 -13.45 9.63 13.79
C ILE A 33 -13.77 9.00 12.43
N ARG A 34 -13.80 7.66 12.34
CA ARG A 34 -14.17 6.95 11.10
C ARG A 34 -15.55 7.35 10.61
N GLY A 35 -16.52 7.50 11.53
CA GLY A 35 -17.87 7.97 11.21
C GLY A 35 -17.90 9.37 10.60
N VAL A 36 -17.12 10.32 11.14
CA VAL A 36 -16.98 11.66 10.55
C VAL A 36 -16.32 11.60 9.17
N LEU A 37 -15.21 10.87 9.05
CA LEU A 37 -14.46 10.74 7.79
C LEU A 37 -15.33 10.12 6.68
N ARG A 38 -16.08 9.04 6.97
CA ARG A 38 -17.00 8.43 6.00
C ARG A 38 -18.04 9.43 5.47
N ARG A 39 -18.53 10.36 6.30
CA ARG A 39 -19.55 11.34 5.89
C ARG A 39 -18.99 12.58 5.19
N ARG A 40 -17.73 12.94 5.46
CA ARG A 40 -17.18 14.25 5.09
C ARG A 40 -15.92 14.22 4.24
N ASN A 41 -15.36 13.04 3.99
CA ASN A 41 -14.06 12.87 3.34
C ASN A 41 -14.08 11.75 2.28
N LEU A 42 -15.23 11.57 1.63
CA LEU A 42 -15.38 10.74 0.44
C LEU A 42 -15.99 11.61 -0.65
N HIS A 43 -15.24 11.89 -1.70
CA HIS A 43 -15.64 12.75 -2.80
C HIS A 43 -15.48 12.04 -4.14
N ASP A 44 -16.56 12.04 -4.92
CA ASP A 44 -16.69 11.28 -6.15
C ASP A 44 -16.21 12.08 -7.36
N THR A 45 -15.18 11.59 -8.04
CA THR A 45 -14.66 12.15 -9.30
C THR A 45 -15.31 11.54 -10.55
N SER A 46 -16.10 10.49 -10.41
CA SER A 46 -16.80 9.83 -11.52
C SER A 46 -17.98 10.65 -12.05
N HIS A 47 -18.52 11.56 -11.23
CA HIS A 47 -19.55 12.52 -11.64
C HIS A 47 -19.03 13.63 -12.57
N PHE A 48 -17.71 13.86 -12.64
CA PHE A 48 -17.18 14.81 -13.60
C PHE A 48 -17.38 14.33 -15.03
N PRO A 49 -17.62 15.21 -16.01
CA PRO A 49 -17.80 14.83 -17.40
C PRO A 49 -16.70 13.87 -17.89
N ALA A 50 -17.10 12.84 -18.63
CA ALA A 50 -16.19 11.87 -19.22
C ALA A 50 -16.60 11.55 -20.67
N CYS A 51 -15.62 11.38 -21.55
CA CYS A 51 -15.76 10.88 -22.92
C CYS A 51 -14.92 9.62 -23.13
N ASP A 52 -15.16 8.93 -24.24
CA ASP A 52 -14.34 7.79 -24.70
C ASP A 52 -14.15 6.66 -23.68
N LEU A 53 -15.16 6.45 -22.83
CA LEU A 53 -15.16 5.36 -21.85
C LEU A 53 -15.19 4.00 -22.58
N PRO A 54 -14.36 3.01 -22.18
CA PRO A 54 -14.34 1.69 -22.80
C PRO A 54 -15.72 1.04 -22.80
N PRO A 55 -16.23 0.40 -23.86
CA PRO A 55 -17.55 -0.25 -23.82
C PRO A 55 -17.56 -1.37 -22.77
N LEU A 56 -18.70 -1.55 -22.09
CA LEU A 56 -18.95 -2.68 -21.20
C LEU A 56 -20.26 -3.35 -21.60
N GLU A 57 -20.23 -4.67 -21.68
CA GLU A 57 -21.41 -5.49 -21.93
C GLU A 57 -22.26 -5.62 -20.65
N PRO A 58 -23.50 -6.09 -20.72
CA PRO A 58 -24.27 -6.44 -19.53
C PRO A 58 -23.58 -7.55 -18.72
N PRO A 59 -23.71 -7.57 -17.37
CA PRO A 59 -23.11 -8.62 -16.55
C PRO A 59 -23.71 -10.00 -16.88
N ASP A 60 -22.86 -11.02 -16.95
CA ASP A 60 -23.24 -12.42 -17.17
C ASP A 60 -23.10 -13.25 -15.88
N GLU A 61 -23.22 -14.58 -15.98
CA GLU A 61 -23.09 -15.48 -14.83
C GLU A 61 -21.66 -15.56 -14.29
N VAL A 62 -20.62 -15.46 -15.13
CA VAL A 62 -19.23 -15.54 -14.64
C VAL A 62 -18.89 -14.32 -13.80
N HIS A 63 -19.44 -13.15 -14.14
CA HIS A 63 -19.35 -11.96 -13.32
C HIS A 63 -19.98 -12.15 -11.94
N ARG A 64 -20.82 -13.13 -11.66
CA ARG A 64 -21.38 -13.34 -10.30
C ARG A 64 -20.47 -14.11 -9.36
N ILE A 65 -19.46 -14.80 -9.89
CA ILE A 65 -18.68 -15.80 -9.14
C ILE A 65 -17.17 -15.68 -9.34
N ALA A 66 -16.70 -14.67 -10.08
CA ALA A 66 -15.29 -14.47 -10.37
C ALA A 66 -14.93 -12.99 -10.44
N ARG A 67 -13.71 -12.66 -10.01
CA ARG A 67 -13.11 -11.35 -10.24
C ARG A 67 -12.67 -11.26 -11.70
N THR A 68 -13.14 -10.25 -12.41
CA THR A 68 -12.69 -9.94 -13.78
C THR A 68 -11.22 -9.51 -13.78
N ALA A 69 -10.58 -9.57 -14.95
CA ALA A 69 -9.15 -9.28 -15.05
C ALA A 69 -8.82 -7.79 -14.86
N ASP A 70 -9.72 -6.89 -15.24
CA ASP A 70 -9.57 -5.44 -15.09
C ASP A 70 -10.30 -4.89 -13.86
N GLY A 71 -10.99 -5.73 -13.08
CA GLY A 71 -11.76 -5.31 -11.91
C GLY A 71 -13.15 -4.73 -12.23
N SER A 72 -13.60 -4.78 -13.49
CA SER A 72 -14.98 -4.46 -13.85
C SER A 72 -16.00 -5.43 -13.21
N TYR A 73 -17.26 -5.01 -13.12
CA TYR A 73 -18.37 -5.78 -12.55
C TYR A 73 -18.16 -6.22 -11.10
N ASN A 74 -17.28 -5.58 -10.31
CA ASN A 74 -17.28 -5.84 -8.87
C ASN A 74 -18.59 -5.34 -8.25
N ASP A 75 -19.05 -4.14 -8.59
CA ASP A 75 -20.45 -3.78 -8.39
C ASP A 75 -21.22 -4.10 -9.68
N LEU A 76 -22.30 -4.86 -9.54
CA LEU A 76 -23.11 -5.32 -10.67
C LEU A 76 -24.05 -4.23 -11.21
N ASP A 77 -24.40 -3.24 -10.39
CA ASP A 77 -25.19 -2.07 -10.77
C ASP A 77 -24.30 -0.95 -11.33
N GLN A 78 -23.03 -0.90 -10.92
CA GLN A 78 -22.01 0.02 -11.42
C GLN A 78 -20.76 -0.72 -11.98
N PRO A 79 -20.86 -1.38 -13.15
CA PRO A 79 -19.80 -2.23 -13.70
C PRO A 79 -18.41 -1.58 -13.87
N ARG A 80 -18.34 -0.25 -14.00
CA ARG A 80 -17.07 0.49 -14.17
C ARG A 80 -16.35 0.77 -12.86
N MET A 81 -17.05 0.64 -11.74
CA MET A 81 -16.53 1.09 -10.45
C MET A 81 -15.26 0.32 -10.09
N GLY A 82 -14.20 1.06 -9.78
CA GLY A 82 -12.92 0.51 -9.35
C GLY A 82 -12.13 -0.26 -10.43
N MET A 83 -12.58 -0.32 -11.67
CA MET A 83 -11.84 -1.03 -12.72
C MET A 83 -10.53 -0.30 -13.11
N ALA A 84 -9.55 -1.02 -13.63
CA ALA A 84 -8.36 -0.44 -14.23
C ALA A 84 -8.74 0.54 -15.35
N GLY A 85 -8.11 1.70 -15.37
CA GLY A 85 -8.47 2.80 -16.27
C GLY A 85 -9.52 3.76 -15.68
N SER A 86 -10.07 3.50 -14.49
CA SER A 86 -10.98 4.45 -13.82
C SER A 86 -10.25 5.52 -13.01
N ARG A 87 -10.90 6.67 -12.84
CA ARG A 87 -10.34 7.84 -12.13
C ARG A 87 -10.05 7.54 -10.66
N PHE A 88 -9.01 8.14 -10.10
CA PHE A 88 -8.84 8.25 -8.65
C PHE A 88 -9.95 9.12 -8.04
N GLY A 89 -10.45 8.72 -6.87
CA GLY A 89 -11.33 9.54 -6.05
C GLY A 89 -10.56 10.60 -5.25
N ARG A 90 -11.27 11.34 -4.39
CA ARG A 90 -10.65 12.27 -3.43
C ARG A 90 -11.17 12.04 -2.02
N ASN A 91 -10.31 12.20 -1.02
CA ASN A 91 -10.71 12.31 0.38
C ASN A 91 -10.97 13.75 0.83
N LEU A 92 -10.70 14.70 -0.05
CA LEU A 92 -10.83 16.13 0.21
C LEU A 92 -11.81 16.78 -0.78
N PRO A 93 -12.44 17.90 -0.41
CA PRO A 93 -13.37 18.60 -1.29
C PRO A 93 -12.72 19.04 -2.61
N HIS A 94 -13.45 18.94 -3.71
CA HIS A 94 -12.93 19.21 -5.07
C HIS A 94 -12.37 20.62 -5.24
N GLU A 95 -12.97 21.62 -4.57
CA GLU A 95 -12.52 23.01 -4.58
C GLU A 95 -11.10 23.19 -4.02
N ALA A 96 -10.61 22.22 -3.24
CA ALA A 96 -9.28 22.23 -2.67
C ALA A 96 -8.27 21.35 -3.41
N THR A 97 -8.69 20.69 -4.50
CA THR A 97 -7.84 19.72 -5.23
C THR A 97 -7.26 20.28 -6.52
N PHE A 98 -7.24 21.60 -6.68
CA PHE A 98 -6.53 22.26 -7.77
C PHE A 98 -5.02 22.24 -7.50
N PRO A 99 -4.19 21.86 -8.47
CA PRO A 99 -2.75 21.94 -8.31
C PRO A 99 -2.29 23.39 -8.24
N GLU A 100 -1.21 23.61 -7.49
CA GLU A 100 -0.53 24.89 -7.50
C GLU A 100 0.05 25.17 -8.89
N THR A 101 0.04 26.43 -9.32
CA THR A 101 0.66 26.86 -10.57
C THR A 101 2.06 27.41 -10.34
N ALA A 102 2.85 27.58 -11.41
CA ALA A 102 4.15 28.26 -11.29
C ALA A 102 3.95 29.72 -10.82
N PRO A 103 4.80 30.22 -9.90
CA PRO A 103 6.00 29.59 -9.35
C PRO A 103 5.76 28.75 -8.08
N MET A 104 4.53 28.69 -7.54
CA MET A 104 4.21 28.07 -6.26
C MET A 104 4.48 26.56 -6.24
N ILE A 105 4.21 25.87 -7.36
CA ILE A 105 4.50 24.43 -7.47
C ILE A 105 5.99 24.08 -7.26
N PHE A 106 6.89 25.04 -7.50
CA PHE A 106 8.34 24.89 -7.28
C PHE A 106 8.80 25.51 -5.97
N THR A 107 7.90 26.01 -5.12
CA THR A 107 8.25 26.77 -3.92
C THR A 107 7.82 26.04 -2.63
N PRO A 108 8.74 25.78 -1.68
CA PRO A 108 10.19 25.83 -1.86
C PRO A 108 10.65 24.74 -2.85
N ASN A 109 11.88 24.91 -3.36
CA ASN A 109 12.44 24.04 -4.39
C ASN A 109 12.45 22.57 -3.93
N PRO A 110 11.84 21.62 -4.69
CA PRO A 110 11.79 20.21 -4.29
C PRO A 110 13.17 19.56 -4.09
N ARG A 111 14.20 19.97 -4.83
CA ARG A 111 15.58 19.49 -4.65
C ARG A 111 16.18 19.98 -3.32
N VAL A 112 15.90 21.22 -2.93
CA VAL A 112 16.32 21.75 -1.61
C VAL A 112 15.68 20.94 -0.48
N ILE A 113 14.38 20.65 -0.57
CA ILE A 113 13.69 19.79 0.41
C ILE A 113 14.33 18.40 0.46
N SER A 114 14.56 17.80 -0.72
CA SER A 114 15.20 16.48 -0.85
C SER A 114 16.54 16.43 -0.12
N GLN A 115 17.44 17.37 -0.39
CA GLN A 115 18.78 17.39 0.21
C GLN A 115 18.78 17.76 1.69
N GLU A 116 18.00 18.76 2.09
CA GLU A 116 18.15 19.33 3.42
C GLU A 116 17.29 18.67 4.49
N LEU A 117 16.13 18.12 4.13
CA LEU A 117 15.14 17.58 5.08
C LEU A 117 14.94 16.07 4.96
N LEU A 118 15.14 15.48 3.77
CA LEU A 118 14.80 14.08 3.52
C LEU A 118 16.03 13.16 3.51
N ARG A 119 17.14 13.60 2.93
CA ARG A 119 18.36 12.81 2.74
C ARG A 119 18.79 12.08 4.02
N ARG A 120 18.95 10.76 3.94
CA ARG A 120 19.44 9.95 5.06
C ARG A 120 20.87 10.35 5.44
N ARG A 121 21.03 10.83 6.68
CA ARG A 121 22.34 11.13 7.29
C ARG A 121 22.86 9.93 8.08
N GLU A 122 21.98 9.32 8.87
CA GLU A 122 22.21 8.10 9.63
C GLU A 122 20.98 7.20 9.47
N PHE A 123 21.19 5.88 9.43
CA PHE A 123 20.07 4.96 9.34
C PHE A 123 19.34 4.86 10.67
N VAL A 124 18.08 5.28 10.70
CA VAL A 124 17.21 5.15 11.86
C VAL A 124 16.29 3.94 11.66
N PRO A 125 16.51 2.81 12.34
CA PRO A 125 15.70 1.61 12.17
C PRO A 125 14.34 1.71 12.86
N ALA A 126 13.31 1.14 12.25
CA ALA A 126 12.04 0.83 12.89
C ALA A 126 12.13 -0.54 13.59
N THR A 127 12.68 -0.56 14.79
CA THR A 127 13.07 -1.80 15.50
C THR A 127 11.91 -2.70 15.93
N SER A 128 10.67 -2.21 15.89
CA SER A 128 9.48 -3.00 16.23
C SER A 128 9.04 -3.96 15.12
N VAL A 129 9.62 -3.84 13.93
CA VAL A 129 9.25 -4.63 12.73
C VAL A 129 10.49 -5.05 11.95
N ASN A 130 10.33 -6.01 11.04
CA ASN A 130 11.39 -6.48 10.14
C ASN A 130 11.27 -5.93 8.72
N ASN A 131 12.27 -6.19 7.87
CA ASN A 131 12.36 -5.67 6.51
C ASN A 131 11.31 -6.22 5.55
N LEU A 132 10.56 -7.28 5.92
CA LEU A 132 9.42 -7.74 5.14
C LEU A 132 8.32 -6.68 5.05
N VAL A 133 8.26 -5.74 6.00
CA VAL A 133 7.29 -4.64 5.96
C VAL A 133 7.40 -3.81 4.68
N GLY A 134 8.62 -3.45 4.27
CA GLY A 134 8.86 -2.66 3.05
C GLY A 134 8.54 -3.45 1.78
N ALA A 135 8.96 -4.72 1.73
CA ALA A 135 8.65 -5.62 0.61
C ALA A 135 7.14 -5.85 0.44
N TRP A 136 6.44 -6.13 1.55
CA TRP A 136 4.99 -6.32 1.55
C TRP A 136 4.26 -5.05 1.13
N LEU A 137 4.64 -3.89 1.66
CA LEU A 137 3.98 -2.63 1.33
C LEU A 137 4.04 -2.33 -0.15
N GLN A 138 5.21 -2.49 -0.77
CA GLN A 138 5.33 -2.25 -2.20
C GLN A 138 4.58 -3.32 -3.02
N PHE A 139 4.60 -4.58 -2.59
CA PHE A 139 3.79 -5.64 -3.19
C PHE A 139 2.28 -5.30 -3.17
N MET A 140 1.79 -4.64 -2.12
CA MET A 140 0.42 -4.14 -2.07
C MET A 140 0.19 -2.91 -2.97
N ILE A 141 1.14 -1.97 -3.03
CA ILE A 141 1.03 -0.80 -3.91
C ILE A 141 0.90 -1.22 -5.38
N ARG A 142 1.60 -2.30 -5.78
CA ARG A 142 1.48 -2.89 -7.13
C ARG A 142 0.12 -3.52 -7.44
N ASP A 143 -0.67 -3.82 -6.41
CA ASP A 143 -2.08 -4.22 -6.56
C ASP A 143 -2.99 -3.01 -6.73
N TRP A 144 -2.75 -1.99 -5.92
CA TRP A 144 -3.73 -0.96 -5.67
C TRP A 144 -3.72 0.18 -6.67
N PHE A 145 -2.54 0.71 -7.02
CA PHE A 145 -2.51 1.95 -7.78
C PHE A 145 -1.25 2.19 -8.59
N SER A 146 -1.45 2.84 -9.73
CA SER A 146 -0.38 3.40 -10.57
C SER A 146 -0.92 4.55 -11.42
N HIS A 147 -0.20 5.66 -11.43
CA HIS A 147 -0.42 6.76 -12.38
C HIS A 147 0.20 6.50 -13.76
N GLY A 148 0.70 5.29 -14.01
CA GLY A 148 1.28 4.90 -15.28
C GLY A 148 2.67 5.51 -15.54
N ARG A 149 3.06 5.55 -16.81
CA ARG A 149 4.32 6.18 -17.25
C ARG A 149 4.10 7.67 -17.40
N GLY A 150 4.99 8.47 -16.81
CA GLY A 150 4.96 9.91 -17.00
C GLY A 150 5.33 10.34 -18.42
N VAL A 151 4.92 11.55 -18.80
CA VAL A 151 5.12 12.12 -20.14
C VAL A 151 6.22 13.20 -20.13
N LEU A 152 6.98 13.27 -21.22
CA LEU A 152 8.16 14.14 -21.38
C LEU A 152 7.96 15.29 -22.39
N ASP A 153 6.77 15.45 -22.96
CA ASP A 153 6.50 16.50 -23.97
C ASP A 153 6.62 17.92 -23.37
N ASP A 154 6.19 18.08 -22.12
CA ASP A 154 6.34 19.30 -21.32
C ASP A 154 6.69 18.90 -19.88
N PRO A 155 7.93 18.48 -19.58
CA PRO A 155 8.27 17.97 -18.26
C PRO A 155 8.41 19.12 -17.26
N TRP A 156 8.26 18.81 -15.99
CA TRP A 156 8.60 19.77 -14.94
C TRP A 156 10.12 19.95 -14.84
N ILE A 157 10.54 21.20 -14.66
CA ILE A 157 11.94 21.58 -14.54
C ILE A 157 12.22 22.05 -13.11
N ILE A 158 13.06 21.32 -12.39
CA ILE A 158 13.51 21.68 -11.04
C ILE A 158 14.92 22.26 -11.17
N GLU A 159 15.06 23.55 -10.85
CA GLU A 159 16.37 24.20 -10.79
C GLU A 159 17.26 23.55 -9.75
N VAL A 160 18.53 23.36 -10.10
CA VAL A 160 19.55 22.76 -9.23
C VAL A 160 20.63 23.79 -8.99
N ALA A 161 20.94 24.05 -7.71
CA ALA A 161 21.98 25.00 -7.35
C ALA A 161 23.35 24.58 -7.91
N ALA A 162 24.22 25.56 -8.19
CA ALA A 162 25.52 25.29 -8.81
C ALA A 162 26.41 24.36 -7.96
N ASP A 163 26.32 24.49 -6.64
CA ASP A 163 27.05 23.75 -5.61
C ASP A 163 26.33 22.46 -5.15
N ASP A 164 25.16 22.14 -5.68
CA ASP A 164 24.44 20.89 -5.37
C ASP A 164 25.24 19.66 -5.86
N PRO A 165 25.27 18.56 -5.08
CA PRO A 165 26.02 17.35 -5.42
C PRO A 165 25.41 16.50 -6.55
N TRP A 166 24.30 16.93 -7.18
CA TRP A 166 23.61 16.16 -8.22
C TRP A 166 24.55 15.77 -9.38
N PRO A 167 24.71 14.46 -9.65
CA PRO A 167 25.65 13.96 -10.65
C PRO A 167 25.05 13.93 -12.08
N GLY A 168 23.74 14.08 -12.21
CA GLY A 168 23.05 14.05 -13.50
C GLY A 168 23.04 15.38 -14.25
N GLN A 169 22.31 15.38 -15.36
CA GLN A 169 22.04 16.61 -16.12
C GLN A 169 21.32 17.65 -15.24
N ARG A 170 21.67 18.91 -15.45
CA ARG A 170 21.05 20.09 -14.81
C ARG A 170 20.36 20.94 -15.89
N PRO A 171 19.15 21.46 -15.64
CA PRO A 171 18.31 21.25 -14.46
C PRO A 171 17.75 19.82 -14.36
N LEU A 172 17.13 19.49 -13.23
CA LEU A 172 16.44 18.21 -13.02
C LEU A 172 15.14 18.18 -13.82
N THR A 173 14.93 17.13 -14.61
CA THR A 173 13.71 16.93 -15.40
C THR A 173 12.82 15.87 -14.76
N VAL A 174 11.56 16.22 -14.49
CA VAL A 174 10.57 15.29 -13.93
C VAL A 174 9.41 15.13 -14.94
N PRO A 175 9.13 13.92 -15.44
CA PRO A 175 7.98 13.69 -16.32
C PRO A 175 6.66 14.07 -15.65
N ARG A 176 5.74 14.70 -16.38
CA ARG A 176 4.37 14.99 -15.89
C ARG A 176 3.56 13.72 -15.72
N VAL A 177 2.53 13.77 -14.87
CA VAL A 177 1.50 12.72 -14.87
C VAL A 177 0.74 12.81 -16.19
N ALA A 178 0.45 11.66 -16.81
CA ALA A 178 -0.37 11.65 -18.01
C ALA A 178 -1.75 12.28 -17.71
N ALA A 179 -2.23 13.12 -18.62
CA ALA A 179 -3.57 13.67 -18.51
C ALA A 179 -4.61 12.54 -18.57
N ASP A 180 -5.71 12.69 -17.83
CA ASP A 180 -6.84 11.77 -17.93
C ASP A 180 -7.42 11.78 -19.36
N PRO A 181 -7.31 10.67 -20.11
CA PRO A 181 -7.73 10.61 -21.51
C PRO A 181 -9.25 10.68 -21.67
N THR A 182 -10.01 10.49 -20.59
CA THR A 182 -11.47 10.55 -20.59
C THR A 182 -12.00 11.94 -20.30
N ARG A 183 -11.14 12.91 -19.97
CA ARG A 183 -11.57 14.27 -19.61
C ARG A 183 -11.92 15.08 -20.87
N PRO A 184 -13.17 15.56 -21.04
CA PRO A 184 -13.55 16.34 -22.22
C PRO A 184 -12.85 17.70 -22.26
N ALA A 185 -12.52 18.15 -23.48
CA ALA A 185 -11.98 19.49 -23.70
C ALA A 185 -12.93 20.59 -23.16
N GLY A 186 -12.36 21.67 -22.60
CA GLY A 186 -13.12 22.80 -22.05
C GLY A 186 -13.64 22.60 -20.62
N SER A 187 -13.22 21.54 -19.91
CA SER A 187 -13.58 21.28 -18.51
C SER A 187 -12.60 21.90 -17.50
N ASP A 188 -11.94 23.01 -17.86
CA ASP A 188 -10.81 23.61 -17.10
C ASP A 188 -11.24 24.27 -15.78
N ASP A 189 -12.55 24.47 -15.59
CA ASP A 189 -13.18 24.97 -14.37
C ASP A 189 -13.28 23.91 -13.27
N LEU A 190 -13.05 22.64 -13.60
CA LEU A 190 -12.99 21.52 -12.66
C LEU A 190 -11.53 21.20 -12.29
N PRO A 191 -11.27 20.63 -11.09
CA PRO A 191 -9.93 20.15 -10.76
C PRO A 191 -9.53 19.00 -11.69
N PRO A 192 -8.22 18.81 -11.96
CA PRO A 192 -7.77 17.72 -12.79
C PRO A 192 -8.06 16.36 -12.16
N THR A 193 -8.48 15.43 -13.01
CA THR A 193 -8.61 14.00 -12.71
C THR A 193 -7.40 13.27 -13.27
N PHE A 194 -7.11 12.12 -12.66
CA PHE A 194 -6.08 11.20 -13.10
C PHE A 194 -6.63 9.78 -13.04
N VAL A 195 -6.11 8.93 -13.92
CA VAL A 195 -6.56 7.55 -14.06
C VAL A 195 -5.63 6.60 -13.31
N ASN A 196 -6.22 5.63 -12.63
CA ASN A 196 -5.48 4.51 -12.08
C ASN A 196 -5.30 3.43 -13.15
N HIS A 197 -4.06 3.04 -13.43
CA HIS A 197 -3.75 1.97 -14.38
C HIS A 197 -3.94 0.56 -13.80
N HIS A 198 -4.07 0.45 -12.48
CA HIS A 198 -4.45 -0.79 -11.80
C HIS A 198 -5.92 -0.75 -11.39
N SER A 199 -6.47 -1.91 -11.07
CA SER A 199 -7.78 -1.98 -10.43
C SER A 199 -7.67 -1.34 -9.04
N HIS A 200 -8.70 -0.61 -8.61
CA HIS A 200 -8.76 -0.05 -7.25
C HIS A 200 -9.08 -1.11 -6.19
N TRP A 201 -9.52 -2.29 -6.64
CA TRP A 201 -9.94 -3.40 -5.79
C TRP A 201 -8.73 -4.06 -5.14
N TRP A 202 -8.99 -4.80 -4.06
CA TRP A 202 -7.98 -5.65 -3.45
C TRP A 202 -8.03 -7.05 -4.09
N ASP A 203 -7.70 -7.12 -5.38
CA ASP A 203 -7.93 -8.28 -6.23
C ASP A 203 -6.64 -9.04 -6.63
N ALA A 204 -5.52 -8.68 -5.99
CA ALA A 204 -4.20 -9.23 -6.19
C ALA A 204 -3.72 -9.10 -7.65
N SER A 205 -4.09 -8.02 -8.33
CA SER A 205 -3.74 -7.72 -9.73
C SER A 205 -2.23 -7.70 -9.99
N GLN A 206 -1.38 -7.49 -8.98
CA GLN A 206 0.07 -7.65 -9.09
C GLN A 206 0.52 -9.10 -9.40
N LEU A 207 -0.34 -10.09 -9.11
CA LEU A 207 -0.10 -11.50 -9.45
C LEU A 207 -0.90 -11.94 -10.68
N TYR A 208 -2.05 -11.32 -10.93
CA TYR A 208 -3.05 -11.79 -11.91
C TYR A 208 -3.20 -10.90 -13.14
N GLY A 209 -2.49 -9.77 -13.20
CA GLY A 209 -2.61 -8.74 -14.23
C GLY A 209 -3.83 -7.83 -14.02
N SER A 210 -3.86 -6.72 -14.75
CA SER A 210 -4.99 -5.78 -14.82
C SER A 210 -5.73 -5.86 -16.17
N SER A 211 -5.42 -6.86 -16.99
CA SER A 211 -6.10 -7.11 -18.27
C SER A 211 -6.23 -8.61 -18.56
N ARG A 212 -7.21 -8.99 -19.39
CA ARG A 212 -7.41 -10.41 -19.74
C ARG A 212 -6.20 -10.99 -20.49
N ALA A 213 -5.52 -10.20 -21.32
CA ALA A 213 -4.33 -10.63 -22.04
C ALA A 213 -3.18 -10.95 -21.07
N GLU A 214 -2.92 -10.08 -20.09
CA GLU A 214 -1.93 -10.33 -19.03
C GLU A 214 -2.30 -11.57 -18.20
N GLN A 215 -3.55 -11.67 -17.78
CA GLN A 215 -4.02 -12.80 -16.98
C GLN A 215 -3.82 -14.14 -17.70
N LEU A 216 -4.15 -14.23 -18.99
CA LEU A 216 -3.93 -15.44 -19.77
C LEU A 216 -2.44 -15.75 -19.94
N HIS A 217 -1.60 -14.74 -20.11
CA HIS A 217 -0.15 -14.92 -20.22
C HIS A 217 0.49 -15.47 -18.94
N LEU A 218 0.00 -15.05 -17.77
CA LEU A 218 0.54 -15.47 -16.47
C LEU A 218 0.16 -16.91 -16.10
N ARG A 219 -0.88 -17.47 -16.74
CA ARG A 219 -1.40 -18.82 -16.44
C ARG A 219 -0.67 -19.92 -17.19
N THR A 220 -0.58 -21.09 -16.57
CA THR A 220 -0.15 -22.33 -17.24
C THR A 220 -1.22 -22.87 -18.19
N MET A 221 -2.47 -22.42 -18.03
CA MET A 221 -3.68 -22.97 -18.66
C MET A 221 -3.91 -24.46 -18.33
N SER A 222 -3.36 -24.89 -17.19
CA SER A 222 -3.53 -26.24 -16.67
C SER A 222 -3.68 -26.23 -15.16
N GLU A 223 -4.67 -26.96 -14.66
CA GLU A 223 -4.96 -27.15 -13.23
C GLU A 223 -5.26 -25.85 -12.47
N GLY A 224 -5.61 -24.77 -13.17
CA GLY A 224 -5.87 -23.45 -12.63
C GLY A 224 -4.62 -22.68 -12.23
N LYS A 225 -3.41 -23.14 -12.57
CA LYS A 225 -2.14 -22.65 -11.99
C LYS A 225 -1.56 -21.43 -12.71
N LEU A 226 -0.74 -20.69 -11.95
CA LEU A 226 0.15 -19.66 -12.45
C LEU A 226 1.52 -20.24 -12.79
N LYS A 227 2.19 -19.63 -13.78
CA LYS A 227 3.60 -19.92 -14.10
C LYS A 227 4.48 -19.48 -12.95
N VAL A 228 5.37 -20.37 -12.49
CA VAL A 228 6.37 -20.07 -11.43
C VAL A 228 7.63 -19.47 -12.06
N PRO A 229 8.28 -18.46 -11.45
CA PRO A 229 9.47 -17.85 -12.03
C PRO A 229 10.63 -18.83 -12.08
N VAL A 230 11.35 -18.88 -13.20
CA VAL A 230 12.59 -19.65 -13.29
C VAL A 230 13.76 -18.73 -12.93
N ASN A 231 14.49 -19.05 -11.86
CA ASN A 231 15.56 -18.20 -11.30
C ASN A 231 15.09 -16.76 -11.01
N GLY A 232 13.85 -16.61 -10.56
CA GLY A 232 13.24 -15.31 -10.29
C GLY A 232 12.75 -14.54 -11.53
N ARG A 233 13.04 -15.03 -12.74
CA ARG A 233 12.67 -14.34 -13.99
C ARG A 233 11.27 -14.70 -14.45
N HIS A 234 10.57 -13.66 -14.88
CA HIS A 234 9.28 -13.72 -15.55
C HIS A 234 9.26 -12.75 -16.73
N THR A 235 8.34 -12.97 -17.67
CA THR A 235 8.08 -12.03 -18.77
C THR A 235 6.67 -11.49 -18.67
N ALA A 236 6.50 -10.21 -18.95
CA ALA A 236 5.17 -9.63 -19.14
C ALA A 236 4.55 -10.09 -20.48
N ALA A 237 3.25 -9.86 -20.65
CA ALA A 237 2.51 -10.29 -21.84
C ALA A 237 2.98 -9.61 -23.13
N ASP A 238 3.52 -8.39 -23.02
CA ASP A 238 4.12 -7.63 -24.12
C ASP A 238 5.59 -8.01 -24.38
N GLY A 239 6.12 -8.99 -23.66
CA GLY A 239 7.52 -9.43 -23.74
C GLY A 239 8.49 -8.59 -22.91
N THR A 240 8.02 -7.55 -22.22
CA THR A 240 8.86 -6.71 -21.35
C THR A 240 9.33 -7.52 -20.13
N ASP A 241 10.59 -7.33 -19.74
CA ASP A 241 11.12 -7.88 -18.48
C ASP A 241 10.64 -6.99 -17.31
N PRO A 242 9.91 -7.52 -16.31
CA PRO A 242 9.42 -6.76 -15.16
C PRO A 242 10.53 -6.00 -14.40
N ALA A 243 11.77 -6.51 -14.43
CA ALA A 243 12.91 -5.84 -13.83
C ALA A 243 13.31 -4.54 -14.52
N THR A 244 12.81 -4.28 -15.73
CA THR A 244 12.99 -3.00 -16.43
C THR A 244 11.92 -1.96 -16.08
N VAL A 245 10.93 -2.33 -15.27
CA VAL A 245 9.92 -1.39 -14.77
C VAL A 245 10.47 -0.66 -13.53
N PRO A 246 10.49 0.69 -13.50
CA PRO A 246 10.98 1.44 -12.34
C PRO A 246 10.33 0.99 -11.03
N GLY A 247 11.17 0.80 -10.01
CA GLY A 247 10.77 0.33 -8.69
C GLY A 247 10.65 -1.19 -8.54
N PHE A 248 11.04 -1.99 -9.54
CA PHE A 248 11.26 -3.43 -9.33
C PHE A 248 12.52 -3.66 -8.48
N TRP A 249 12.44 -4.55 -7.48
CA TRP A 249 13.56 -4.91 -6.62
C TRP A 249 13.33 -6.27 -5.97
N LEU A 250 14.36 -6.79 -5.30
CA LEU A 250 14.40 -8.09 -4.65
C LEU A 250 13.20 -8.40 -3.75
N GLY A 251 12.82 -7.48 -2.85
CA GLY A 251 11.69 -7.70 -1.94
C GLY A 251 10.36 -7.92 -2.68
N LEU A 252 10.13 -7.22 -3.79
CA LEU A 252 8.94 -7.41 -4.62
C LEU A 252 8.97 -8.78 -5.32
N ALA A 253 10.12 -9.18 -5.87
CA ALA A 253 10.28 -10.47 -6.53
C ALA A 253 10.05 -11.65 -5.56
N MET A 254 10.54 -11.53 -4.32
CA MET A 254 10.31 -12.51 -3.26
C MET A 254 8.82 -12.70 -2.95
N MET A 255 8.08 -11.59 -2.79
CA MET A 255 6.64 -11.64 -2.50
C MET A 255 5.84 -12.21 -3.68
N HIS A 256 6.16 -11.83 -4.93
CA HIS A 256 5.56 -12.45 -6.11
C HIS A 256 5.78 -13.96 -6.14
N HIS A 257 7.01 -14.43 -5.92
CA HIS A 257 7.32 -15.85 -5.93
C HIS A 257 6.49 -16.59 -4.86
N LEU A 258 6.50 -16.11 -3.61
CA LEU A 258 5.80 -16.74 -2.50
C LEU A 258 4.29 -16.88 -2.77
N PHE A 259 3.63 -15.82 -3.26
CA PHE A 259 2.18 -15.85 -3.46
C PHE A 259 1.74 -16.51 -4.78
N ILE A 260 2.65 -16.70 -5.75
CA ILE A 260 2.42 -17.61 -6.89
C ILE A 260 2.42 -19.06 -6.39
N LEU A 261 3.37 -19.44 -5.54
CA LEU A 261 3.37 -20.78 -4.91
C LEU A 261 2.11 -20.98 -4.07
N GLU A 262 1.67 -19.94 -3.36
CA GLU A 262 0.45 -20.01 -2.57
C GLU A 262 -0.80 -20.23 -3.41
N HIS A 263 -0.95 -19.48 -4.51
CA HIS A 263 -2.04 -19.70 -5.46
C HIS A 263 -2.04 -21.14 -5.99
N ASN A 264 -0.88 -21.66 -6.39
CA ASN A 264 -0.78 -23.01 -6.92
C ASN A 264 -1.12 -24.08 -5.88
N ALA A 265 -0.73 -23.90 -4.62
CA ALA A 265 -1.11 -24.79 -3.52
C ALA A 265 -2.62 -24.75 -3.22
N ILE A 266 -3.24 -23.57 -3.34
CA ILE A 266 -4.71 -23.44 -3.27
C ILE A 266 -5.37 -24.22 -4.41
N CYS A 267 -4.87 -24.09 -5.65
CA CYS A 267 -5.39 -24.86 -6.79
C CYS A 267 -5.34 -26.38 -6.54
N ASP A 268 -4.21 -26.89 -6.02
CA ASP A 268 -4.05 -28.30 -5.67
C ASP A 268 -5.05 -28.75 -4.60
N ARG A 269 -5.27 -27.92 -3.58
CA ARG A 269 -6.25 -28.18 -2.53
C ARG A 269 -7.68 -28.21 -3.09
N LEU A 270 -8.06 -27.20 -3.88
CA LEU A 270 -9.39 -27.10 -4.45
C LEU A 270 -9.67 -28.26 -5.40
N ARG A 271 -8.72 -28.63 -6.26
CA ARG A 271 -8.85 -29.78 -7.15
C ARG A 271 -9.01 -31.10 -6.41
N THR A 272 -8.34 -31.27 -5.27
CA THR A 272 -8.48 -32.49 -4.45
C THR A 272 -9.91 -32.64 -3.92
N VAL A 273 -10.55 -31.54 -3.54
CA VAL A 273 -11.91 -31.53 -2.96
C VAL A 273 -13.01 -31.47 -4.04
N HIS A 274 -12.72 -30.78 -5.15
CA HIS A 274 -13.62 -30.53 -6.27
C HIS A 274 -12.94 -30.94 -7.59
N PRO A 275 -12.78 -32.25 -7.86
CA PRO A 275 -12.08 -32.76 -9.04
C PRO A 275 -12.82 -32.50 -10.36
N ASP A 276 -14.07 -32.05 -10.29
CA ASP A 276 -14.94 -31.70 -11.42
C ASP A 276 -14.70 -30.29 -11.96
N LEU A 277 -14.01 -29.42 -11.21
CA LEU A 277 -13.75 -28.05 -11.66
C LEU A 277 -12.76 -28.02 -12.83
N SER A 278 -13.12 -27.25 -13.86
CA SER A 278 -12.23 -26.95 -14.99
C SER A 278 -11.05 -26.06 -14.59
N ASP A 279 -10.05 -25.94 -15.47
CA ASP A 279 -8.92 -25.01 -15.30
C ASP A 279 -9.36 -23.57 -14.96
N GLU A 280 -10.31 -23.03 -15.74
CA GLU A 280 -10.84 -21.68 -15.51
C GLU A 280 -11.53 -21.57 -14.15
N GLN A 281 -12.34 -22.56 -13.78
CA GLN A 281 -13.02 -22.53 -12.49
C GLN A 281 -11.99 -22.59 -11.35
N LEU A 282 -11.04 -23.54 -11.38
CA LEU A 282 -9.97 -23.63 -10.38
C LEU A 282 -9.20 -22.32 -10.24
N PHE A 283 -8.77 -21.74 -11.36
CA PHE A 283 -8.06 -20.46 -11.37
C PHE A 283 -8.86 -19.36 -10.69
N GLN A 284 -10.14 -19.17 -11.06
CA GLN A 284 -10.96 -18.09 -10.52
C GLN A 284 -11.23 -18.26 -9.02
N ARG A 285 -11.50 -19.50 -8.54
CA ARG A 285 -11.70 -19.75 -7.10
C ARG A 285 -10.39 -19.57 -6.33
N ALA A 286 -9.27 -20.06 -6.85
CA ALA A 286 -7.97 -19.89 -6.21
C ALA A 286 -7.52 -18.42 -6.18
N ARG A 287 -7.83 -17.62 -7.22
CA ARG A 287 -7.62 -16.17 -7.22
C ARG A 287 -8.40 -15.48 -6.11
N LEU A 288 -9.70 -15.80 -5.97
CA LEU A 288 -10.55 -15.26 -4.90
C LEU A 288 -9.97 -15.55 -3.52
N VAL A 289 -9.59 -16.81 -3.28
CA VAL A 289 -9.01 -17.29 -2.01
C VAL A 289 -7.69 -16.58 -1.70
N ASN A 290 -6.77 -16.52 -2.68
CA ASN A 290 -5.46 -15.91 -2.48
C ASN A 290 -5.55 -14.40 -2.25
N ALA A 291 -6.39 -13.68 -3.02
CA ALA A 291 -6.62 -12.25 -2.84
C ALA A 291 -7.21 -11.94 -1.45
N ALA A 292 -8.18 -12.74 -0.99
CA ALA A 292 -8.74 -12.58 0.35
C ALA A 292 -7.74 -12.92 1.46
N LEU A 293 -6.87 -13.92 1.28
CA LEU A 293 -5.79 -14.23 2.22
C LEU A 293 -4.77 -13.09 2.31
N ILE A 294 -4.38 -12.51 1.17
CA ILE A 294 -3.51 -11.32 1.12
C ILE A 294 -4.15 -10.15 1.87
N ALA A 295 -5.44 -9.86 1.61
CA ALA A 295 -6.18 -8.82 2.32
C ALA A 295 -6.25 -9.08 3.83
N LYS A 296 -6.44 -10.34 4.24
CA LYS A 296 -6.43 -10.76 5.64
C LYS A 296 -5.07 -10.49 6.28
N ILE A 297 -3.99 -11.01 5.71
CA ILE A 297 -2.62 -10.84 6.21
C ILE A 297 -2.31 -9.35 6.39
N HIS A 298 -2.65 -8.53 5.40
CA HIS A 298 -2.41 -7.09 5.51
C HIS A 298 -3.23 -6.46 6.65
N THR A 299 -4.50 -6.85 6.80
CA THR A 299 -5.42 -6.25 7.78
C THR A 299 -5.10 -6.66 9.21
N VAL A 300 -4.80 -7.94 9.46
CA VAL A 300 -4.69 -8.49 10.82
C VAL A 300 -3.26 -8.79 11.27
N GLU A 301 -2.28 -8.74 10.36
CA GLU A 301 -0.85 -8.95 10.66
C GLU A 301 0.01 -7.74 10.30
N TRP A 302 0.06 -7.32 9.03
CA TRP A 302 0.95 -6.24 8.60
C TRP A 302 0.59 -4.89 9.22
N THR A 303 -0.69 -4.48 9.11
CA THR A 303 -1.13 -3.17 9.63
C THR A 303 -0.94 -3.10 11.15
N PRO A 304 -1.36 -4.10 11.95
CA PRO A 304 -1.09 -4.12 13.39
C PRO A 304 0.40 -4.14 13.75
N ALA A 305 1.29 -4.65 12.90
CA ALA A 305 2.74 -4.59 13.14
C ALA A 305 3.28 -3.17 12.98
N VAL A 306 2.84 -2.43 11.95
CA VAL A 306 3.32 -1.05 11.68
C VAL A 306 2.60 0.04 12.48
N VAL A 307 1.43 -0.26 13.06
CA VAL A 307 0.72 0.58 14.02
C VAL A 307 0.34 -0.23 15.26
N SER A 308 1.35 -0.59 16.04
CA SER A 308 1.28 -1.57 17.14
C SER A 308 0.67 -1.04 18.45
N HIS A 309 0.08 0.15 18.44
CA HIS A 309 -0.64 0.66 19.60
C HIS A 309 -1.83 -0.26 19.96
N PRO A 310 -2.07 -0.61 21.24
CA PRO A 310 -3.12 -1.58 21.61
C PRO A 310 -4.51 -1.26 21.06
N THR A 311 -4.87 0.02 21.02
CA THR A 311 -6.15 0.49 20.45
C THR A 311 -6.26 0.21 18.94
N THR A 312 -5.19 0.43 18.17
CA THR A 312 -5.22 0.18 16.72
C THR A 312 -5.14 -1.29 16.40
N VAL A 313 -4.34 -2.06 17.14
CA VAL A 313 -4.29 -3.52 17.00
C VAL A 313 -5.69 -4.12 17.19
N ILE A 314 -6.42 -3.74 18.24
CA ILE A 314 -7.79 -4.21 18.46
C ILE A 314 -8.73 -3.70 17.37
N GLY A 315 -8.68 -2.41 17.01
CA GLY A 315 -9.56 -1.83 15.99
C GLY A 315 -9.40 -2.46 14.61
N LEU A 316 -8.16 -2.73 14.19
CA LEU A 316 -7.84 -3.35 12.89
C LEU A 316 -8.24 -4.83 12.87
N ARG A 317 -8.01 -5.56 13.96
CA ARG A 317 -8.50 -6.94 14.08
C ARG A 317 -10.02 -6.98 14.09
N ALA A 318 -10.69 -6.00 14.70
CA ALA A 318 -12.14 -5.88 14.69
C ALA A 318 -12.71 -5.55 13.30
N ASN A 319 -11.95 -4.93 12.38
CA ASN A 319 -12.40 -4.78 10.99
C ASN A 319 -12.60 -6.14 10.30
N TRP A 320 -11.78 -7.15 10.65
CA TRP A 320 -11.91 -8.49 10.10
C TRP A 320 -12.86 -9.38 10.93
N TYR A 321 -12.62 -9.44 12.24
CA TYR A 321 -13.27 -10.40 13.15
C TYR A 321 -14.36 -9.80 14.04
N GLY A 322 -14.59 -8.49 13.97
CA GLY A 322 -15.46 -7.79 14.91
C GLY A 322 -14.91 -7.72 16.33
N ILE A 323 -15.65 -7.06 17.23
CA ILE A 323 -15.29 -7.02 18.66
C ILE A 323 -15.51 -8.37 19.36
N GLU A 324 -16.29 -9.28 18.78
CA GLU A 324 -16.45 -10.65 19.29
C GLU A 324 -15.14 -11.47 19.18
N GLY A 325 -14.30 -11.11 18.22
CA GLY A 325 -12.94 -11.62 18.08
C GLY A 325 -12.83 -12.94 17.33
N GLU A 326 -11.58 -13.25 16.96
CA GLU A 326 -11.23 -14.37 16.10
C GLU A 326 -11.66 -15.72 16.67
N THR A 327 -11.50 -15.95 17.98
CA THR A 327 -11.85 -17.22 18.61
C THR A 327 -13.36 -17.50 18.48
N ALA A 328 -14.20 -16.50 18.76
CA ALA A 328 -15.65 -16.64 18.63
C ALA A 328 -16.05 -16.89 17.17
N GLN A 329 -15.51 -16.13 16.21
CA GLN A 329 -15.77 -16.36 14.79
C GLN A 329 -15.29 -17.72 14.30
N ARG A 330 -14.15 -18.20 14.80
CA ARG A 330 -13.65 -19.52 14.43
C ARG A 330 -14.57 -20.63 14.90
N MET A 331 -15.22 -20.47 16.07
CA MET A 331 -16.11 -21.48 16.66
C MET A 331 -17.55 -21.40 16.14
N PHE A 332 -18.09 -20.19 15.96
CA PHE A 332 -19.53 -19.97 15.74
C PHE A 332 -19.85 -19.28 14.41
N GLY A 333 -18.84 -18.85 13.66
CA GLY A 333 -19.04 -17.99 12.48
C GLY A 333 -19.51 -16.59 12.88
N ARG A 334 -20.06 -15.86 11.90
CA ARG A 334 -20.64 -14.53 12.07
C ARG A 334 -21.95 -14.64 12.87
N ILE A 335 -22.08 -13.93 14.00
CA ILE A 335 -23.28 -14.00 14.86
C ILE A 335 -24.19 -12.75 14.77
N SER A 336 -23.76 -11.71 14.05
CA SER A 336 -24.53 -10.48 13.83
C SER A 336 -24.23 -9.84 12.48
N ASP A 337 -25.23 -9.18 11.88
CA ASP A 337 -25.04 -8.37 10.66
C ASP A 337 -24.23 -7.09 10.91
N SER A 338 -24.04 -6.67 12.16
CA SER A 338 -23.28 -5.47 12.49
C SER A 338 -21.78 -5.61 12.18
N GLU A 339 -21.22 -4.68 11.40
CA GLU A 339 -19.77 -4.61 11.16
C GLU A 339 -18.95 -4.36 12.44
N ILE A 340 -19.57 -3.80 13.49
CA ILE A 340 -18.89 -3.59 14.77
C ILE A 340 -18.77 -4.91 15.54
N VAL A 341 -19.87 -5.68 15.59
CA VAL A 341 -19.93 -6.93 16.36
C VAL A 341 -19.11 -8.03 15.71
N SER A 342 -19.33 -8.25 14.41
CA SER A 342 -18.77 -9.40 13.68
C SER A 342 -17.81 -9.01 12.54
N GLY A 343 -17.38 -7.75 12.48
CA GLY A 343 -16.44 -7.29 11.46
C GLY A 343 -17.09 -7.05 10.10
N ILE A 344 -16.30 -6.49 9.18
CA ILE A 344 -16.75 -6.11 7.84
C ILE A 344 -16.88 -7.35 6.95
N VAL A 345 -15.93 -8.30 7.07
CA VAL A 345 -15.83 -9.44 6.17
C VAL A 345 -17.02 -10.38 6.33
N GLY A 346 -17.62 -10.78 5.20
CA GLY A 346 -18.88 -11.55 5.17
C GLY A 346 -20.12 -10.77 5.63
N GLY A 347 -20.00 -9.44 5.79
CA GLY A 347 -21.12 -8.53 6.03
C GLY A 347 -21.79 -8.06 4.73
N LYS A 348 -22.44 -6.90 4.79
CA LYS A 348 -23.07 -6.24 3.63
C LYS A 348 -22.12 -5.23 2.99
N GLN A 349 -22.10 -5.21 1.66
CA GLN A 349 -21.39 -4.21 0.89
C GLN A 349 -21.96 -2.81 1.20
N ASP A 350 -21.08 -1.84 1.43
CA ASP A 350 -21.49 -0.44 1.63
C ASP A 350 -20.44 0.53 1.10
N HIS A 351 -20.87 1.36 0.16
CA HIS A 351 -20.06 2.41 -0.46
C HIS A 351 -20.18 3.77 0.26
N PHE A 352 -21.02 3.86 1.29
CA PHE A 352 -21.28 5.08 2.05
C PHE A 352 -21.72 6.27 1.17
N GLY A 353 -22.51 5.98 0.13
CA GLY A 353 -23.08 6.98 -0.78
C GLY A 353 -22.13 7.54 -1.85
N VAL A 354 -20.91 7.02 -1.94
CA VAL A 354 -19.89 7.46 -2.91
C VAL A 354 -19.33 6.23 -3.61
N PRO A 355 -19.24 6.16 -4.94
CA PRO A 355 -18.59 5.05 -5.64
C PRO A 355 -17.18 4.76 -5.10
N PHE A 356 -16.79 3.49 -5.10
CA PHE A 356 -15.48 3.08 -4.62
C PHE A 356 -14.38 3.40 -5.64
N ALA A 357 -13.40 4.15 -5.17
CA ALA A 357 -12.09 4.32 -5.78
C ALA A 357 -11.07 4.53 -4.67
N LEU A 358 -9.81 4.17 -4.92
CA LEU A 358 -8.69 4.72 -4.16
C LEU A 358 -8.49 6.19 -4.55
N THR A 359 -7.84 6.94 -3.67
CA THR A 359 -7.79 8.40 -3.75
C THR A 359 -6.37 8.90 -3.92
N GLU A 360 -6.23 10.12 -4.45
CA GLU A 360 -4.91 10.77 -4.56
C GLU A 360 -4.26 10.99 -3.20
N GLU A 361 -5.05 11.25 -2.16
CA GLU A 361 -4.55 11.36 -0.80
C GLU A 361 -4.07 10.00 -0.26
N PHE A 362 -4.72 8.90 -0.65
CA PHE A 362 -4.25 7.56 -0.36
C PHE A 362 -2.87 7.30 -0.99
N VAL A 363 -2.67 7.70 -2.25
CA VAL A 363 -1.36 7.62 -2.90
C VAL A 363 -0.31 8.44 -2.16
N ALA A 364 -0.65 9.67 -1.77
CA ALA A 364 0.29 10.58 -1.09
C ALA A 364 0.75 10.06 0.28
N VAL A 365 -0.15 9.47 1.09
CA VAL A 365 0.21 8.98 2.43
C VAL A 365 0.98 7.64 2.41
N TYR A 366 0.96 6.91 1.29
CA TYR A 366 1.71 5.66 1.11
C TYR A 366 3.12 5.85 0.53
N ARG A 367 3.57 7.09 0.34
CA ARG A 367 4.97 7.40 0.01
C ARG A 367 5.85 7.15 1.25
N MET A 368 6.24 5.90 1.46
CA MET A 368 6.99 5.43 2.64
C MET A 368 8.38 4.88 2.27
N HIS A 369 9.03 5.51 1.29
CA HIS A 369 10.39 5.15 0.83
C HIS A 369 11.46 5.03 1.93
N PRO A 370 11.42 5.76 3.08
CA PRO A 370 12.35 5.54 4.19
C PRO A 370 12.42 4.10 4.72
N LEU A 371 11.39 3.27 4.48
CA LEU A 371 11.39 1.87 4.88
C LEU A 371 12.56 1.07 4.26
N ILE A 372 13.10 1.51 3.13
CA ILE A 372 14.17 0.80 2.42
C ILE A 372 15.54 1.11 3.04
N ALA A 373 16.31 0.08 3.41
CA ALA A 373 17.70 0.23 3.85
C ALA A 373 18.64 0.49 2.67
N ASP A 374 19.73 1.24 2.92
CA ASP A 374 20.79 1.49 1.92
C ASP A 374 21.71 0.27 1.76
N ASP A 375 22.04 -0.37 2.88
CA ASP A 375 23.03 -1.46 2.99
C ASP A 375 22.35 -2.73 3.50
N TRP A 376 22.77 -3.89 2.99
CA TRP A 376 22.12 -5.18 3.20
C TRP A 376 23.13 -6.30 3.46
N GLU A 377 22.80 -7.16 4.43
CA GLU A 377 23.49 -8.42 4.69
C GLU A 377 22.54 -9.59 4.39
N PHE A 378 22.97 -10.51 3.53
CA PHE A 378 22.31 -11.78 3.31
C PHE A 378 23.00 -12.87 4.11
N ARG A 379 22.23 -13.65 4.87
CA ARG A 379 22.71 -14.60 5.85
C ARG A 379 22.01 -15.94 5.65
N SER A 380 22.70 -17.05 5.94
CA SER A 380 22.08 -18.36 5.82
C SER A 380 21.10 -18.60 6.95
N VAL A 381 19.93 -19.13 6.61
CA VAL A 381 18.94 -19.55 7.62
C VAL A 381 19.45 -20.70 8.49
N ASN A 382 20.41 -21.51 8.01
CA ASN A 382 20.85 -22.71 8.72
C ASN A 382 21.72 -22.41 9.95
N ASP A 383 22.61 -21.43 9.85
CA ASP A 383 23.67 -21.20 10.82
C ASP A 383 24.01 -19.72 11.06
N ASP A 384 23.23 -18.80 10.49
CA ASP A 384 23.52 -17.37 10.50
C ASP A 384 24.95 -17.09 10.00
N ALA A 385 25.42 -17.78 8.95
CA ALA A 385 26.64 -17.39 8.24
C ALA A 385 26.35 -16.23 7.27
N LEU A 386 27.25 -15.22 7.21
CA LEU A 386 27.17 -14.15 6.21
C LEU A 386 27.43 -14.74 4.82
N LEU A 387 26.46 -14.59 3.91
CA LEU A 387 26.53 -15.06 2.53
C LEU A 387 26.98 -13.96 1.56
N GLN A 388 26.45 -12.74 1.74
CA GLN A 388 26.75 -11.61 0.86
C GLN A 388 26.43 -10.28 1.55
N GLU A 389 27.31 -9.29 1.36
CA GLU A 389 26.99 -7.88 1.58
C GLU A 389 26.57 -7.23 0.24
N ALA A 390 25.60 -6.32 0.29
CA ALA A 390 25.12 -5.61 -0.88
C ALA A 390 24.63 -4.20 -0.52
N THR A 391 24.55 -3.35 -1.53
CA THR A 391 23.87 -2.06 -1.49
C THR A 391 22.54 -2.15 -2.25
N PHE A 392 21.59 -1.29 -1.92
CA PHE A 392 20.26 -1.32 -2.55
C PHE A 392 20.26 -1.29 -4.09
N PRO A 393 21.15 -0.55 -4.80
CA PRO A 393 21.22 -0.62 -6.27
C PRO A 393 21.48 -2.03 -6.81
N GLN A 394 22.22 -2.86 -6.08
CA GLN A 394 22.49 -4.25 -6.46
C GLN A 394 21.28 -5.16 -6.22
N LEU A 395 20.22 -4.65 -5.57
CA LEU A 395 18.97 -5.36 -5.30
C LEU A 395 17.82 -4.86 -6.18
N ALA A 396 18.04 -3.84 -7.01
CA ALA A 396 17.01 -3.16 -7.78
C ALA A 396 17.15 -3.45 -9.28
N GLY A 397 16.03 -3.35 -10.00
CA GLY A 397 15.98 -3.56 -11.44
C GLY A 397 16.55 -4.93 -11.85
N PRO A 398 17.26 -5.03 -12.99
CA PRO A 398 17.81 -6.29 -13.49
C PRO A 398 18.80 -6.98 -12.54
N HIS A 399 19.49 -6.25 -11.68
CA HIS A 399 20.44 -6.81 -10.70
C HIS A 399 19.77 -7.72 -9.66
N THR A 400 18.46 -7.55 -9.45
CA THR A 400 17.64 -8.44 -8.63
C THR A 400 17.85 -9.91 -8.97
N TYR A 401 17.97 -10.25 -10.26
CA TYR A 401 18.10 -11.62 -10.71
C TYR A 401 19.45 -12.25 -10.31
N ASP A 402 20.50 -11.44 -10.19
CA ASP A 402 21.81 -11.93 -9.76
C ASP A 402 21.78 -12.37 -8.29
N VAL A 403 21.02 -11.66 -7.46
CA VAL A 403 20.83 -12.00 -6.05
C VAL A 403 19.93 -13.23 -5.91
N LEU A 404 18.80 -13.28 -6.63
CA LEU A 404 17.91 -14.44 -6.65
C LEU A 404 18.59 -15.72 -7.15
N GLY A 405 19.56 -15.60 -8.07
CA GLY A 405 20.32 -16.74 -8.58
C GLY A 405 21.41 -17.26 -7.64
N LYS A 406 21.81 -16.48 -6.63
CA LYS A 406 22.90 -16.82 -5.69
C LYS A 406 22.41 -17.35 -4.35
N HIS A 407 21.18 -17.02 -3.95
CA HIS A 407 20.64 -17.33 -2.62
C HIS A 407 19.36 -18.14 -2.72
N THR A 408 19.10 -18.98 -1.72
CA THR A 408 17.80 -19.64 -1.62
C THR A 408 16.72 -18.64 -1.22
N LEU A 409 15.46 -18.92 -1.56
CA LEU A 409 14.35 -18.05 -1.13
C LEU A 409 14.24 -18.00 0.40
N ALA A 410 14.56 -19.11 1.09
CA ALA A 410 14.59 -19.16 2.55
C ALA A 410 15.66 -18.23 3.15
N ASP A 411 16.90 -18.24 2.64
CA ASP A 411 17.96 -17.34 3.11
C ASP A 411 17.57 -15.87 2.93
N LEU A 412 16.91 -15.53 1.82
CA LEU A 412 16.44 -14.18 1.54
C LEU A 412 15.34 -13.74 2.51
N PHE A 413 14.30 -14.57 2.71
CA PHE A 413 13.25 -14.26 3.69
C PHE A 413 13.80 -14.20 5.12
N TYR A 414 14.72 -15.08 5.49
CA TYR A 414 15.41 -15.06 6.77
C TYR A 414 16.17 -13.74 6.97
N SER A 415 16.98 -13.33 5.99
CA SER A 415 17.76 -12.08 6.03
C SER A 415 16.87 -10.85 6.20
N PHE A 416 15.72 -10.81 5.51
CA PHE A 416 14.72 -9.75 5.69
C PHE A 416 14.03 -9.84 7.06
N GLY A 417 13.79 -11.04 7.56
CA GLY A 417 13.13 -11.27 8.85
C GLY A 417 13.96 -10.86 10.07
N ILE A 418 15.30 -10.99 9.99
CA ILE A 418 16.23 -10.64 11.10
C ILE A 418 16.77 -9.20 11.03
N SER A 419 16.40 -8.43 9.99
CA SER A 419 16.85 -7.05 9.80
C SER A 419 15.68 -6.07 9.83
N HIS A 420 15.96 -4.80 10.10
CA HIS A 420 14.93 -3.77 10.29
C HIS A 420 14.82 -2.82 9.10
N PRO A 421 13.60 -2.35 8.77
CA PRO A 421 13.41 -1.30 7.79
C PRO A 421 13.74 0.06 8.42
N GLY A 422 13.90 1.10 7.60
CA GLY A 422 14.06 2.45 8.11
C GLY A 422 12.75 3.03 8.65
N LEU A 423 12.82 3.83 9.70
CA LEU A 423 11.69 4.59 10.23
C LEU A 423 11.23 5.67 9.23
N VAL A 424 9.91 5.86 9.07
CA VAL A 424 9.35 6.92 8.22
C VAL A 424 9.47 8.27 8.94
N SER A 425 10.60 8.95 8.76
CA SER A 425 10.93 10.23 9.38
C SER A 425 11.77 11.12 8.48
N LEU A 426 11.95 12.39 8.91
CA LEU A 426 12.95 13.27 8.29
C LEU A 426 14.35 12.65 8.42
N HIS A 427 15.24 13.06 7.52
CA HIS A 427 16.65 12.62 7.47
C HIS A 427 16.84 11.10 7.43
N ASN A 428 15.89 10.36 6.86
CA ASN A 428 15.95 8.91 6.73
C ASN A 428 15.52 8.37 5.35
N PHE A 429 15.38 9.24 4.34
CA PHE A 429 15.09 8.83 2.96
C PHE A 429 16.34 8.23 2.30
N PRO A 430 16.27 7.04 1.67
CA PRO A 430 17.45 6.31 1.21
C PRO A 430 18.26 7.13 0.20
N ARG A 431 19.59 7.14 0.36
CA ARG A 431 20.47 8.00 -0.46
C ARG A 431 20.39 7.62 -1.94
N PHE A 432 20.37 6.31 -2.22
CA PHE A 432 20.28 5.78 -3.58
C PHE A 432 18.98 6.17 -4.29
N LEU A 433 17.89 6.41 -3.57
CA LEU A 433 16.63 6.85 -4.18
C LEU A 433 16.66 8.34 -4.56
N GLN A 434 17.61 9.12 -4.03
CA GLN A 434 17.82 10.52 -4.42
C GLN A 434 18.76 10.68 -5.60
N GLU A 435 19.41 9.59 -6.02
CA GLU A 435 20.31 9.47 -7.17
C GLU A 435 19.96 8.15 -7.90
N PHE A 436 18.66 7.93 -8.14
CA PHE A 436 18.13 6.66 -8.63
C PHE A 436 18.28 6.55 -10.14
N GLU A 437 19.13 5.64 -10.60
CA GLU A 437 19.21 5.27 -12.01
C GLU A 437 18.07 4.31 -12.33
N ARG A 438 17.13 4.78 -13.15
CA ARG A 438 16.03 3.96 -13.65
C ARG A 438 16.54 2.95 -14.67
N PRO A 439 15.83 1.83 -14.90
CA PRO A 439 16.24 0.85 -15.91
C PRO A 439 16.31 1.38 -17.35
N ASP A 440 15.68 2.52 -17.63
CA ASP A 440 15.75 3.24 -18.92
C ASP A 440 16.95 4.20 -19.01
N GLY A 441 17.86 4.20 -18.02
CA GLY A 441 19.05 5.04 -17.95
C GLY A 441 18.80 6.46 -17.45
N GLN A 442 17.55 6.82 -17.10
CA GLN A 442 17.24 8.14 -16.56
C GLN A 442 17.58 8.22 -15.08
N LEU A 443 18.42 9.19 -14.70
CA LEU A 443 18.71 9.49 -13.31
C LEU A 443 17.60 10.38 -12.70
N THR A 444 17.05 9.97 -11.56
CA THR A 444 15.94 10.66 -10.89
C THR A 444 16.25 10.89 -9.40
N ASP A 445 15.92 12.08 -8.91
CA ASP A 445 15.76 12.31 -7.46
C ASP A 445 14.30 11.98 -7.09
N LEU A 446 14.08 10.78 -6.53
CA LEU A 446 12.73 10.32 -6.20
C LEU A 446 12.09 11.14 -5.08
N ALA A 447 12.88 11.63 -4.12
CA ALA A 447 12.38 12.47 -3.04
C ALA A 447 11.87 13.82 -3.58
N ALA A 448 12.64 14.48 -4.45
CA ALA A 448 12.20 15.71 -5.12
C ALA A 448 11.00 15.45 -6.04
N THR A 449 10.99 14.32 -6.75
CA THR A 449 9.87 13.90 -7.61
C THR A 449 8.59 13.68 -6.79
N ASP A 450 8.66 13.03 -5.63
CA ASP A 450 7.50 12.77 -4.76
C ASP A 450 6.87 14.05 -4.21
N ILE A 451 7.71 15.02 -3.82
CA ILE A 451 7.27 16.35 -3.40
C ILE A 451 6.50 17.03 -4.53
N LEU A 452 7.12 17.11 -5.71
CA LEU A 452 6.52 17.76 -6.87
C LEU A 452 5.25 17.05 -7.33
N ARG A 453 5.24 15.71 -7.35
CA ARG A 453 4.09 14.89 -7.74
C ARG A 453 2.90 15.14 -6.82
N THR A 454 3.12 15.26 -5.52
CA THR A 454 2.05 15.55 -4.56
C THR A 454 1.41 16.91 -4.84
N ARG A 455 2.22 17.93 -5.19
CA ARG A 455 1.74 19.26 -5.60
C ARG A 455 1.00 19.23 -6.95
N GLU A 456 1.54 18.52 -7.93
CA GLU A 456 0.96 18.34 -9.28
C GLU A 456 -0.39 17.62 -9.25
N LEU A 457 -0.55 16.64 -8.37
CA LEU A 457 -1.80 15.91 -8.18
C LEU A 457 -2.85 16.73 -7.42
N GLY A 458 -2.54 17.97 -7.03
CA GLY A 458 -3.46 18.84 -6.29
C GLY A 458 -3.79 18.31 -4.90
N VAL A 459 -2.88 17.57 -4.26
CA VAL A 459 -3.04 17.18 -2.86
C VAL A 459 -2.59 18.35 -1.99
N PRO A 460 -3.44 18.86 -1.06
CA PRO A 460 -3.09 20.00 -0.22
C PRO A 460 -1.83 19.80 0.63
N ARG A 461 -1.18 20.93 0.94
CA ARG A 461 -0.06 21.03 1.88
C ARG A 461 -0.46 20.56 3.28
N TYR A 462 0.52 20.29 4.14
CA TYR A 462 0.33 19.59 5.42
C TYR A 462 -0.75 20.20 6.33
N ASN A 463 -0.71 21.50 6.57
CA ASN A 463 -1.67 22.15 7.49
C ASN A 463 -3.09 22.11 6.96
N GLU A 464 -3.28 22.37 5.67
CA GLU A 464 -4.61 22.33 5.06
C GLU A 464 -5.16 20.90 5.00
N PHE A 465 -4.31 19.94 4.66
CA PHE A 465 -4.63 18.52 4.72
C PHE A 465 -5.12 18.10 6.12
N ARG A 466 -4.45 18.56 7.19
CA ARG A 466 -4.89 18.31 8.57
C ARG A 466 -6.23 18.95 8.88
N ARG A 467 -6.47 20.19 8.49
CA ARG A 467 -7.77 20.86 8.69
C ARG A 467 -8.90 20.04 8.05
N MET A 468 -8.69 19.56 6.83
CA MET A 468 -9.67 18.80 6.07
C MET A 468 -9.91 17.39 6.63
N LEU A 469 -8.92 16.79 7.28
CA LEU A 469 -9.05 15.54 8.04
C LEU A 469 -9.50 15.75 9.49
N HIS A 470 -9.99 16.94 9.81
CA HIS A 470 -10.50 17.33 11.13
C HIS A 470 -9.45 17.28 12.24
N LEU A 471 -8.17 17.36 11.92
CA LEU A 471 -7.05 17.47 12.86
C LEU A 471 -6.72 18.95 13.16
N PRO A 472 -6.13 19.24 14.33
CA PRO A 472 -5.59 20.58 14.58
C PRO A 472 -4.36 20.82 13.68
N PRO A 473 -4.26 21.95 12.96
CA PRO A 473 -3.06 22.30 12.21
C PRO A 473 -1.90 22.64 13.15
N ALA A 474 -0.66 22.52 12.67
CA ALA A 474 0.50 23.02 13.38
C ALA A 474 0.44 24.56 13.42
N LYS A 475 0.62 25.16 14.60
CA LYS A 475 0.59 26.62 14.78
C LYS A 475 1.89 27.27 14.28
N ASP A 476 2.99 26.56 14.50
CA ASP A 476 4.34 26.94 14.10
C ASP A 476 5.22 25.68 14.00
N PHE A 477 6.47 25.86 13.58
CA PHE A 477 7.44 24.77 13.42
C PHE A 477 7.78 24.04 14.72
N THR A 478 7.68 24.68 15.88
CA THR A 478 7.94 24.03 17.19
C THR A 478 6.75 23.20 17.68
N SER A 479 5.54 23.48 17.17
CA SER A 479 4.36 22.64 17.40
C SER A 479 4.24 21.48 16.42
N LEU A 480 4.94 21.54 15.27
CA LEU A 480 4.94 20.48 14.24
C LEU A 480 5.78 19.27 14.66
N THR A 481 6.89 19.49 15.35
CA THR A 481 7.85 18.45 15.71
C THR A 481 8.39 18.66 17.12
N ASP A 482 8.68 17.56 17.82
CA ASP A 482 9.33 17.55 19.14
C ASP A 482 10.87 17.63 19.04
N ASN A 483 11.42 17.63 17.82
CA ASN A 483 12.85 17.84 17.56
C ASN A 483 13.16 19.32 17.29
N PRO A 484 13.83 20.04 18.21
CA PRO A 484 14.12 21.47 18.04
C PRO A 484 15.02 21.78 16.83
N ALA A 485 15.92 20.88 16.44
CA ALA A 485 16.79 21.08 15.29
C ALA A 485 15.97 21.02 13.98
N TRP A 486 15.05 20.05 13.88
CA TRP A 486 14.15 19.97 12.72
C TRP A 486 13.24 21.19 12.63
N ALA A 487 12.73 21.71 13.75
CA ALA A 487 11.93 22.94 13.74
C ALA A 487 12.68 24.14 13.14
N VAL A 488 13.99 24.27 13.42
CA VAL A 488 14.85 25.31 12.83
C VAL A 488 15.10 25.08 11.34
N GLU A 489 15.42 23.85 10.95
CA GLU A 489 15.64 23.46 9.54
C GLU A 489 14.38 23.72 8.70
N LEU A 490 13.22 23.25 9.17
CA LEU A 490 11.92 23.45 8.53
C LEU A 490 11.59 24.93 8.40
N ARG A 491 11.77 25.72 9.47
CA ARG A 491 11.54 27.17 9.43
C ARG A 491 12.38 27.85 8.35
N ARG A 492 13.65 27.44 8.20
CA ARG A 492 14.54 27.99 7.18
C ARG A 492 14.11 27.59 5.77
N VAL A 493 13.89 26.30 5.51
CA VAL A 493 13.52 25.77 4.19
C VAL A 493 12.18 26.34 3.69
N TYR A 494 11.20 26.47 4.58
CA TYR A 494 9.88 26.99 4.24
C TYR A 494 9.75 28.52 4.41
N GLY A 495 10.86 29.24 4.63
CA GLY A 495 10.88 30.70 4.69
C GLY A 495 10.04 31.29 5.82
N GLY A 496 9.90 30.56 6.93
CA GLY A 496 9.11 30.97 8.09
C GLY A 496 7.59 30.76 7.95
N ASP A 497 7.12 30.22 6.83
CA ASP A 497 5.69 30.01 6.59
C ASP A 497 5.29 28.55 6.82
N ILE A 498 4.55 28.31 7.91
CA ILE A 498 4.10 26.97 8.30
C ILE A 498 3.07 26.38 7.31
N GLU A 499 2.34 27.22 6.57
CA GLU A 499 1.32 26.77 5.62
C GLU A 499 1.93 26.18 4.34
N LYS A 500 3.21 26.48 4.06
CA LYS A 500 3.92 25.95 2.88
C LYS A 500 4.49 24.55 3.08
N VAL A 501 4.48 24.02 4.30
CA VAL A 501 5.05 22.70 4.59
C VAL A 501 4.37 21.63 3.74
N ASP A 502 5.16 20.93 2.92
CA ASP A 502 4.68 19.82 2.10
C ASP A 502 4.08 18.71 2.96
N LEU A 503 3.02 18.06 2.48
CA LEU A 503 2.35 16.98 3.19
C LEU A 503 3.35 15.89 3.64
N MET A 504 4.18 15.41 2.72
CA MET A 504 5.18 14.37 3.01
C MET A 504 6.15 14.80 4.12
N VAL A 505 6.66 16.03 4.06
CA VAL A 505 7.60 16.57 5.06
C VAL A 505 6.93 16.71 6.43
N GLY A 506 5.72 17.26 6.47
CA GLY A 506 4.97 17.41 7.72
C GLY A 506 4.67 16.07 8.38
N MET A 507 4.25 15.06 7.59
CA MET A 507 4.04 13.70 8.10
C MET A 507 5.32 13.06 8.64
N TYR A 508 6.47 13.33 8.02
CA TYR A 508 7.75 12.78 8.47
C TYR A 508 8.28 13.46 9.73
N ALA A 509 7.97 14.74 9.91
CA ALA A 509 8.36 15.54 11.08
C ALA A 509 7.45 15.30 12.30
N GLU A 510 6.21 14.86 12.07
CA GLU A 510 5.18 14.69 13.09
C GLU A 510 5.59 13.66 14.17
N PRO A 511 5.43 14.00 15.47
CA PRO A 511 5.56 13.04 16.56
C PRO A 511 4.55 11.91 16.41
N LYS A 512 5.04 10.67 16.48
CA LYS A 512 4.22 9.48 16.23
C LYS A 512 3.60 8.97 17.54
N PRO A 513 2.36 8.45 17.52
CA PRO A 513 1.87 7.63 18.62
C PRO A 513 2.83 6.48 18.93
N ALA A 514 2.91 6.07 20.19
CA ALA A 514 3.75 4.93 20.57
C ALA A 514 3.39 3.68 19.76
N GLY A 515 4.39 3.02 19.17
CA GLY A 515 4.22 1.82 18.34
C GLY A 515 3.89 2.08 16.88
N PHE A 516 3.86 3.33 16.42
CA PHE A 516 3.62 3.67 15.01
C PHE A 516 4.91 3.85 14.23
N ALA A 517 4.95 3.28 13.02
CA ALA A 517 6.02 3.48 12.04
C ALA A 517 5.84 4.77 11.21
N PHE A 518 4.64 5.36 11.18
CA PHE A 518 4.29 6.56 10.41
C PHE A 518 3.33 7.50 11.19
N SER A 519 2.97 8.65 10.62
CA SER A 519 2.22 9.72 11.31
C SER A 519 0.75 9.39 11.60
N ASP A 520 0.17 10.08 12.59
CA ASP A 520 -1.28 10.01 12.83
C ASP A 520 -2.06 10.70 11.70
N THR A 521 -1.49 11.72 11.04
CA THR A 521 -2.05 12.31 9.82
C THR A 521 -2.26 11.27 8.71
N ALA A 522 -1.24 10.46 8.38
CA ALA A 522 -1.38 9.36 7.43
C ALA A 522 -2.41 8.34 7.92
N PHE A 523 -2.40 8.02 9.21
CA PHE A 523 -3.32 7.07 9.82
C PHE A 523 -4.80 7.45 9.64
N ARG A 524 -5.16 8.74 9.58
CA ARG A 524 -6.56 9.16 9.31
C ARG A 524 -7.07 8.70 7.95
N VAL A 525 -6.24 8.79 6.92
CA VAL A 525 -6.57 8.26 5.59
C VAL A 525 -6.65 6.73 5.64
N PHE A 526 -5.74 6.07 6.36
CA PHE A 526 -5.76 4.61 6.52
C PHE A 526 -7.06 4.12 7.20
N ILE A 527 -7.50 4.74 8.30
CA ILE A 527 -8.73 4.33 9.01
C ILE A 527 -9.93 4.31 8.06
N LEU A 528 -10.04 5.36 7.22
CA LEU A 528 -11.10 5.48 6.23
C LEU A 528 -10.92 4.44 5.10
N MET A 529 -9.79 4.48 4.41
CA MET A 529 -9.59 3.76 3.16
C MET A 529 -9.34 2.26 3.37
N ALA A 530 -8.64 1.85 4.43
CA ALA A 530 -8.42 0.43 4.73
C ALA A 530 -9.73 -0.30 5.06
N SER A 531 -10.59 0.32 5.87
CA SER A 531 -11.94 -0.23 6.12
C SER A 531 -12.75 -0.26 4.83
N ARG A 532 -12.69 0.83 4.05
CA ARG A 532 -13.45 0.99 2.79
C ARG A 532 -13.08 -0.04 1.72
N ARG A 533 -11.80 -0.45 1.60
CA ARG A 533 -11.38 -1.53 0.70
C ARG A 533 -12.09 -2.86 1.01
N LEU A 534 -12.40 -3.12 2.28
CA LEU A 534 -13.17 -4.30 2.69
C LEU A 534 -14.68 -4.06 2.51
N ASN A 535 -15.18 -2.90 2.95
CA ASN A 535 -16.62 -2.58 2.94
C ASN A 535 -17.21 -2.55 1.52
N SER A 536 -16.45 -2.01 0.56
CA SER A 536 -16.95 -1.79 -0.81
C SER A 536 -16.79 -3.00 -1.72
N ASP A 537 -16.09 -4.05 -1.31
CA ASP A 537 -15.82 -5.19 -2.19
C ASP A 537 -16.81 -6.31 -1.92
N ARG A 538 -17.67 -6.65 -2.89
CA ARG A 538 -18.68 -7.71 -2.69
C ARG A 538 -18.04 -9.05 -2.37
N PHE A 539 -16.85 -9.33 -2.92
CA PHE A 539 -16.17 -10.62 -2.70
C PHE A 539 -15.59 -10.72 -1.28
N LEU A 540 -15.52 -9.62 -0.54
CA LEU A 540 -15.18 -9.62 0.89
C LEU A 540 -16.43 -9.41 1.76
N THR A 541 -17.61 -9.22 1.17
CA THR A 541 -18.88 -8.97 1.84
C THR A 541 -19.95 -9.94 1.34
N ASP A 542 -20.89 -9.50 0.49
CA ASP A 542 -22.05 -10.29 0.06
C ASP A 542 -21.71 -11.63 -0.61
N ASP A 543 -20.61 -11.68 -1.38
CA ASP A 543 -20.14 -12.84 -2.12
C ASP A 543 -19.04 -13.63 -1.36
N PHE A 544 -18.73 -13.27 -0.10
CA PHE A 544 -17.80 -14.04 0.75
C PHE A 544 -18.48 -15.30 1.30
N THR A 545 -18.87 -16.20 0.41
CA THR A 545 -19.72 -17.37 0.70
C THR A 545 -19.13 -18.67 0.15
N PRO A 546 -19.51 -19.85 0.69
CA PRO A 546 -19.06 -21.13 0.15
C PRO A 546 -19.46 -21.36 -1.32
N GLN A 547 -20.53 -20.74 -1.81
CA GLN A 547 -20.98 -20.85 -3.19
C GLN A 547 -19.98 -20.22 -4.16
N VAL A 548 -19.37 -19.09 -3.77
CA VAL A 548 -18.42 -18.34 -4.60
C VAL A 548 -16.99 -18.83 -4.35
N TYR A 549 -16.60 -19.05 -3.09
CA TYR A 549 -15.24 -19.39 -2.69
C TYR A 549 -14.94 -20.88 -2.58
N THR A 550 -15.97 -21.74 -2.56
CA THR A 550 -15.96 -23.10 -1.97
C THR A 550 -15.73 -23.08 -0.45
N GLN A 551 -16.23 -24.10 0.26
CA GLN A 551 -15.95 -24.23 1.69
C GLN A 551 -14.44 -24.43 1.95
N ALA A 552 -13.77 -25.23 1.12
CA ALA A 552 -12.33 -25.44 1.22
C ALA A 552 -11.52 -24.15 1.06
N GLY A 553 -11.97 -23.25 0.19
CA GLY A 553 -11.36 -21.93 0.00
C GLY A 553 -11.56 -21.01 1.20
N LEU A 554 -12.77 -20.95 1.78
CA LEU A 554 -13.02 -20.18 3.00
C LEU A 554 -12.21 -20.71 4.19
N ASP A 555 -12.12 -22.04 4.34
CA ASP A 555 -11.32 -22.67 5.38
C ASP A 555 -9.82 -22.37 5.19
N TRP A 556 -9.35 -22.28 3.94
CA TRP A 556 -7.97 -21.85 3.64
C TRP A 556 -7.71 -20.42 4.13
N ILE A 557 -8.59 -19.47 3.83
CA ILE A 557 -8.45 -18.09 4.30
C ILE A 557 -8.48 -18.05 5.83
N LYS A 558 -9.42 -18.77 6.45
CA LYS A 558 -9.60 -18.81 7.90
C LYS A 558 -8.37 -19.31 8.64
N ASN A 559 -7.77 -20.40 8.17
CA ASN A 559 -6.74 -21.13 8.91
C ASN A 559 -5.31 -20.66 8.63
N ASN A 560 -5.10 -19.77 7.65
CA ASN A 560 -3.78 -19.34 7.25
C ASN A 560 -3.47 -17.88 7.65
N THR A 561 -2.21 -17.66 7.97
CA THR A 561 -1.50 -16.41 8.27
C THR A 561 -0.22 -16.33 7.43
N MET A 562 0.49 -15.20 7.45
CA MET A 562 1.77 -15.08 6.76
C MET A 562 2.79 -16.14 7.23
N LEU A 563 2.83 -16.44 8.54
CA LEU A 563 3.69 -17.50 9.09
C LEU A 563 3.35 -18.88 8.53
N THR A 564 2.06 -19.21 8.39
CA THR A 564 1.67 -20.49 7.78
C THR A 564 2.01 -20.57 6.29
N VAL A 565 1.94 -19.45 5.57
CA VAL A 565 2.33 -19.38 4.15
C VAL A 565 3.83 -19.60 4.03
N LEU A 566 4.63 -18.90 4.84
CA LEU A 566 6.08 -19.09 4.90
C LEU A 566 6.45 -20.53 5.27
N GLY A 567 5.88 -21.08 6.34
CA GLY A 567 6.19 -22.45 6.78
C GLY A 567 5.75 -23.54 5.79
N ARG A 568 4.73 -23.28 4.96
CA ARG A 568 4.30 -24.22 3.90
C ARG A 568 5.32 -24.32 2.77
N HIS A 569 5.88 -23.19 2.36
CA HIS A 569 6.72 -23.11 1.16
C HIS A 569 8.22 -23.04 1.47
N LEU A 570 8.58 -22.63 2.68
CA LEU A 570 9.94 -22.39 3.17
C LEU A 570 10.08 -22.93 4.61
N PRO A 571 9.91 -24.25 4.84
CA PRO A 571 9.94 -24.85 6.17
C PRO A 571 11.27 -24.63 6.92
N GLU A 572 12.36 -24.30 6.22
CA GLU A 572 13.65 -23.92 6.78
C GLU A 572 13.57 -22.67 7.67
N LEU A 573 12.53 -21.83 7.50
CA LEU A 573 12.30 -20.63 8.31
C LEU A 573 11.69 -20.93 9.69
N ILE A 574 11.20 -22.16 9.93
CA ILE A 574 10.50 -22.51 11.18
C ILE A 574 11.33 -22.20 12.44
N PRO A 575 12.65 -22.52 12.52
CA PRO A 575 13.45 -22.19 13.69
C PRO A 575 13.49 -20.68 13.97
N ALA A 576 13.69 -19.86 12.93
CA ALA A 576 13.78 -18.40 13.04
C ALA A 576 12.43 -17.74 13.43
N THR A 577 11.32 -18.41 13.14
CA THR A 577 9.97 -17.88 13.33
C THR A 577 9.20 -18.52 14.50
N SER A 578 9.84 -19.46 15.22
CA SER A 578 9.18 -20.26 16.26
C SER A 578 8.66 -19.44 17.45
N ASP A 579 9.31 -18.31 17.77
CA ASP A 579 8.97 -17.46 18.91
C ASP A 579 8.17 -16.19 18.53
N VAL A 580 7.73 -16.06 17.28
CA VAL A 580 6.95 -14.89 16.82
C VAL A 580 5.53 -15.27 16.40
N ASP A 581 4.55 -14.49 16.85
CA ASP A 581 3.14 -14.66 16.47
C ASP A 581 2.76 -13.92 15.17
N ASN A 582 3.66 -13.07 14.66
CA ASN A 582 3.43 -12.24 13.49
C ASN A 582 4.69 -12.20 12.63
N ALA A 583 4.58 -12.57 11.35
CA ALA A 583 5.71 -12.67 10.43
C ALA A 583 6.44 -11.34 10.19
N PHE A 584 5.81 -10.19 10.48
CA PHE A 584 6.42 -8.86 10.32
C PHE A 584 7.15 -8.36 11.57
N ALA A 585 7.08 -9.09 12.68
CA ALA A 585 7.92 -8.83 13.85
C ALA A 585 9.37 -9.31 13.59
N PRO A 586 10.39 -8.73 14.27
CA PRO A 586 11.77 -9.20 14.15
C PRO A 586 11.91 -10.68 14.49
N TRP A 587 12.58 -11.44 13.62
CA TRP A 587 12.81 -12.87 13.80
C TRP A 587 14.03 -13.16 14.65
N THR A 588 14.07 -14.36 15.24
CA THR A 588 15.21 -14.83 16.03
C THR A 588 16.30 -15.31 15.07
N ARG A 589 17.54 -14.87 15.30
CA ARG A 589 18.69 -15.38 14.56
C ARG A 589 18.90 -16.85 14.88
N THR A 590 19.10 -17.68 13.86
CA THR A 590 19.35 -19.10 14.06
C THR A 590 20.74 -19.31 14.65
N THR A 591 20.86 -20.30 15.53
CA THR A 591 22.16 -20.79 15.99
C THR A 591 22.35 -22.17 15.35
N GLY A 592 23.53 -22.46 14.80
CA GLY A 592 23.80 -23.71 14.07
C GLY A 592 23.64 -25.02 14.86
N GLU A 593 23.06 -24.97 16.07
CA GLU A 593 22.76 -26.12 16.93
C GLU A 593 21.49 -26.88 16.50
N HIS A 594 20.60 -26.26 15.71
CA HIS A 594 19.36 -26.88 15.22
C HIS A 594 19.51 -27.69 13.91
N ALA A 595 20.72 -27.74 13.33
CA ALA A 595 21.01 -28.39 12.06
C ALA A 595 21.48 -29.86 12.18
N ARG A 596 21.00 -30.62 13.18
CA ARG A 596 21.34 -32.05 13.34
C ARG A 596 20.12 -32.96 13.29
#